data_AF-A0A6P1CFY3-F1
#
_entry.id   AF-A0A6P1CFY3-F1
#
_cell.length_a   1.000
_cell.length_b   1.000
_cell.length_c   1.000
_cell.angle_alpha   90.00
_cell.angle_beta   90.00
_cell.angle_gamma   90.00
#
_symmetry.space_group_name_H-M   'P 1'
#
loop_
_entity.id
_entity.type
_entity.pdbx_description
1 polymer ?
#
loop_
_entity_poly.entity_id
_entity_poly.type
_entity_poly.pdbx_seq_one_letter_code
_entity_poly.pdbx_strand_id
1 'polypeptide(L)'
;MTNADKPVAPRKPRARRRKVVSTEDTPLDYMLKVMRDDEADQKRRDEMAKIAASYVHQKPSERSGAGAKGGRGVTIDLTNATDEQLAILESLFGPLAGSGDDDRSNPRGEGEAES
;
A
#
# COMPACT_ATOMS: atom_id res chain seq x y z
N MET A 1 47.05 9.46 -1.37
CA MET A 1 46.66 9.08 0.01
C MET A 1 45.30 8.39 -0.08
N THR A 2 45.26 7.08 0.16
CA THR A 2 44.07 6.24 0.03
C THR A 2 43.19 6.41 1.27
N ASN A 3 41.98 6.91 1.11
CA ASN A 3 41.03 6.99 2.24
C ASN A 3 40.37 5.61 2.41
N ALA A 4 40.62 5.05 3.59
CA ALA A 4 40.30 3.70 3.97
C ALA A 4 38.80 3.39 3.95
N ASP A 5 38.50 2.24 3.37
CA ASP A 5 37.30 1.45 3.57
C ASP A 5 37.07 1.22 5.08
N LYS A 6 36.07 1.89 5.66
CA LYS A 6 35.60 1.61 7.02
C LYS A 6 34.26 0.88 6.90
N PRO A 7 34.13 -0.35 7.43
CA PRO A 7 32.87 -1.08 7.35
C PRO A 7 31.79 -0.35 8.17
N VAL A 8 30.71 0.06 7.52
CA VAL A 8 29.51 0.58 8.17
C VAL A 8 28.83 -0.57 8.89
N ALA A 9 29.01 -0.64 10.22
CA ALA A 9 28.39 -1.67 11.04
C ALA A 9 26.84 -1.61 10.94
N PRO A 10 26.14 -2.75 10.80
CA PRO A 10 24.69 -2.77 10.69
C PRO A 10 24.05 -2.33 12.01
N ARG A 11 23.26 -1.25 11.95
CA ARG A 11 22.54 -0.70 13.10
C ARG A 11 21.43 -1.68 13.50
N LYS A 12 21.54 -2.29 14.68
CA LYS A 12 20.49 -3.17 15.23
C LYS A 12 19.16 -2.41 15.31
N PRO A 13 18.02 -3.00 14.85
CA PRO A 13 16.72 -2.35 14.97
C PRO A 13 16.40 -2.17 16.45
N ARG A 14 16.26 -0.91 16.89
CA ARG A 14 15.79 -0.61 18.24
C ARG A 14 14.33 -1.04 18.30
N ALA A 15 14.04 -2.17 18.94
CA ALA A 15 12.68 -2.56 19.27
C ALA A 15 12.08 -1.44 20.14
N ARG A 16 11.19 -0.63 19.54
CA ARG A 16 10.39 0.33 20.29
C ARG A 16 9.53 -0.48 21.25
N ARG A 17 9.96 -0.59 22.50
CA ARG A 17 9.11 -1.05 23.59
C ARG A 17 7.95 -0.07 23.71
N ARG A 18 6.80 -0.42 23.14
CA ARG A 18 5.53 0.26 23.38
C ARG A 18 5.18 -0.01 24.84
N LYS A 19 5.36 1.00 25.70
CA LYS A 19 4.80 0.97 27.05
C LYS A 19 3.29 0.95 26.86
N VAL A 20 2.63 -0.08 27.37
CA VAL A 20 1.16 -0.15 27.38
C VAL A 20 0.72 0.91 28.40
N VAL A 21 0.39 2.10 27.91
CA VAL A 21 -0.32 3.11 28.67
C VAL A 21 -1.76 2.62 28.74
N SER A 22 -2.43 2.81 29.90
CA SER A 22 -3.88 2.61 30.02
C SER A 22 -4.58 3.19 28.79
N THR A 23 -5.47 2.41 28.17
CA THR A 23 -6.16 2.82 26.93
C THR A 23 -6.81 4.18 27.12
N GLU A 24 -7.46 4.40 28.27
CA GLU A 24 -8.29 5.57 28.56
C GLU A 24 -7.55 6.92 28.68
N ASP A 25 -6.21 6.93 28.74
CA ASP A 25 -5.43 8.18 28.96
C ASP A 25 -4.76 8.71 27.70
N THR A 26 -4.83 7.99 26.57
CA THR A 26 -4.10 8.39 25.37
C THR A 26 -4.97 9.26 24.46
N PRO A 27 -4.38 10.28 23.79
CA PRO A 27 -5.13 11.09 22.82
C PRO A 27 -5.79 10.25 21.72
N LEU A 28 -5.16 9.15 21.30
CA LEU A 28 -5.72 8.24 20.29
C LEU A 28 -7.00 7.56 20.77
N ASP A 29 -7.03 7.14 22.03
CA ASP A 29 -8.20 6.46 22.59
C ASP A 29 -9.41 7.38 22.70
N TYR A 30 -9.18 8.64 23.11
CA TYR A 30 -10.21 9.68 23.03
C TYR A 30 -10.79 9.82 21.61
N MET A 31 -9.93 9.87 20.59
CA MET A 31 -10.40 9.97 19.19
C MET A 31 -11.25 8.75 18.82
N LEU A 32 -10.79 7.54 19.16
CA LEU A 32 -11.50 6.30 18.86
C LEU A 32 -12.84 6.20 19.62
N LYS A 33 -12.91 6.72 20.85
CA LYS A 33 -14.13 6.79 21.64
C LYS A 33 -15.16 7.71 21.00
N VAL A 34 -14.77 8.94 20.64
CA VAL A 34 -15.65 9.91 19.96
C VAL A 34 -16.17 9.36 18.62
N MET A 35 -15.34 8.63 17.87
CA MET A 35 -15.77 8.02 16.60
C MET A 35 -16.84 6.92 16.79
N ARG A 36 -16.91 6.28 17.96
CA ARG A 36 -17.87 5.20 18.28
C ARG A 36 -19.13 5.71 18.96
N ASP A 37 -19.13 6.95 19.44
CA ASP A 37 -20.23 7.60 20.15
C ASP A 37 -21.29 8.09 19.15
N ASP A 38 -22.49 7.52 19.20
CA ASP A 38 -23.60 7.85 18.31
C ASP A 38 -24.24 9.21 18.64
N GLU A 39 -24.16 9.64 19.90
CA GLU A 39 -24.64 10.95 20.38
C GLU A 39 -23.68 12.11 20.04
N ALA A 40 -22.42 11.80 19.71
CA ALA A 40 -21.46 12.81 19.30
C ALA A 40 -21.83 13.45 17.95
N ASP A 41 -21.60 14.76 17.85
CA ASP A 41 -21.78 15.52 16.61
C ASP A 41 -21.01 14.91 15.44
N GLN A 42 -21.68 14.78 14.28
CA GLN A 42 -21.12 14.11 13.10
C GLN A 42 -19.81 14.77 12.64
N LYS A 43 -19.76 16.11 12.62
CA LYS A 43 -18.55 16.83 12.21
C LYS A 43 -17.40 16.56 13.19
N ARG A 44 -17.68 16.48 14.49
CA ARG A 44 -16.67 16.07 15.47
C ARG A 44 -16.17 14.64 15.23
N ARG A 45 -17.05 13.69 14.89
CA ARG A 45 -16.64 12.31 14.56
C ARG A 45 -15.72 12.26 13.35
N ASP A 46 -16.06 12.98 12.28
CA ASP A 46 -15.29 13.00 11.04
C ASP A 46 -13.90 13.62 11.23
N GLU A 47 -13.80 14.69 12.02
CA GLU A 47 -12.51 15.31 12.34
C GLU A 47 -11.62 14.35 13.14
N MET A 48 -12.17 13.63 14.13
CA MET A 48 -11.41 12.62 14.86
C MET A 48 -10.98 11.47 13.95
N ALA A 49 -11.82 11.03 13.03
CA ALA A 49 -11.49 9.99 12.06
C ALA A 49 -10.30 10.38 11.16
N LYS A 50 -10.30 11.61 10.62
CA LYS A 50 -9.19 12.13 9.81
C LYS A 50 -7.87 12.12 10.56
N ILE A 51 -7.87 12.59 11.81
CA ILE A 51 -6.66 12.67 12.63
C ILE A 51 -6.19 11.25 13.03
N ALA A 52 -7.12 10.39 13.48
CA ALA A 52 -6.83 9.03 13.94
C ALA A 52 -6.28 8.14 12.81
N ALA A 53 -6.67 8.36 11.55
CA ALA A 53 -6.20 7.58 10.41
C ALA A 53 -4.67 7.52 10.31
N SER A 54 -3.98 8.60 10.69
CA SER A 54 -2.50 8.68 10.69
C SER A 54 -1.82 7.78 11.73
N TYR A 55 -2.56 7.34 12.74
CA TYR A 55 -2.06 6.51 13.84
C TYR A 55 -2.48 5.04 13.72
N VAL A 56 -3.65 4.77 13.14
CA VAL A 56 -4.23 3.42 13.00
C VAL A 56 -3.74 2.72 11.74
N HIS A 57 -3.54 3.47 10.65
CA HIS A 57 -3.12 2.90 9.38
C HIS A 57 -1.63 3.14 9.13
N GLN A 58 -0.97 2.18 8.46
CA GLN A 58 0.35 2.45 7.91
C GLN A 58 0.21 3.62 6.93
N LYS A 59 0.95 4.70 7.16
CA LYS A 59 0.99 5.81 6.22
C LYS A 59 1.38 5.23 4.86
N PRO A 60 0.67 5.56 3.77
CA PRO A 60 1.20 5.26 2.45
C PRO A 60 2.56 5.92 2.41
N SER A 61 3.63 5.12 2.31
CA SER A 61 4.92 5.72 2.01
C SER A 61 4.71 6.52 0.73
N GLU A 62 5.22 7.74 0.65
CA GLU A 62 5.39 8.52 -0.59
C GLU A 62 6.39 7.82 -1.55
N ARG A 63 6.37 6.49 -1.57
CA ARG A 63 6.97 5.69 -2.59
C ARG A 63 5.97 5.79 -3.73
N SER A 64 6.26 6.66 -4.69
CA SER A 64 5.66 6.62 -6.02
C SER A 64 5.75 5.19 -6.53
N GLY A 65 4.70 4.43 -6.28
CA GLY A 65 4.59 3.02 -6.52
C GLY A 65 3.22 2.83 -7.12
N ALA A 66 3.16 2.90 -8.44
CA ALA A 66 2.04 2.37 -9.19
C ALA A 66 1.74 0.95 -8.65
N GLY A 67 0.46 0.69 -8.33
CA GLY A 67 -0.02 -0.65 -8.00
C GLY A 67 -0.58 -0.77 -6.59
N ALA A 68 -1.87 -0.45 -6.46
CA ALA A 68 -2.70 -1.06 -5.43
C ALA A 68 -2.64 -2.60 -5.61
N LYS A 69 -2.30 -3.32 -4.54
CA LYS A 69 -2.35 -4.79 -4.41
C LYS A 69 -1.89 -5.59 -5.65
N GLY A 70 -0.60 -5.90 -5.71
CA GLY A 70 -0.10 -7.01 -6.52
C GLY A 70 1.17 -6.68 -7.30
N GLY A 71 2.33 -6.92 -6.68
CA GLY A 71 3.62 -6.87 -7.36
C GLY A 71 4.09 -5.46 -7.76
N ARG A 72 5.40 -5.28 -7.84
CA ARG A 72 5.96 -4.12 -8.55
C ARG A 72 5.71 -4.36 -10.03
N GLY A 73 4.59 -3.90 -10.57
CA GLY A 73 4.37 -3.90 -12.01
C GLY A 73 5.42 -3.01 -12.66
N VAL A 74 6.22 -3.59 -13.57
CA VAL A 74 7.12 -2.82 -14.45
C VAL A 74 6.40 -2.72 -15.78
N THR A 75 6.00 -1.50 -16.17
CA THR A 75 5.48 -1.24 -17.52
C THR A 75 6.66 -1.09 -18.47
N ILE A 76 6.73 -1.94 -19.49
CA ILE A 76 7.78 -1.91 -20.52
C ILE A 76 7.08 -1.68 -21.86
N ASP A 77 7.54 -0.69 -22.64
CA ASP A 77 7.09 -0.47 -24.01
C ASP A 77 7.78 -1.47 -24.95
N LEU A 78 6.98 -2.28 -25.64
CA LEU A 78 7.44 -3.34 -26.53
C LEU A 78 7.21 -3.00 -28.02
N THR A 79 6.78 -1.77 -28.34
CA THR A 79 6.42 -1.38 -29.73
C THR A 79 7.54 -1.59 -30.75
N ASN A 80 8.80 -1.56 -30.33
CA ASN A 80 9.98 -1.75 -31.18
C ASN A 80 10.84 -2.97 -30.77
N ALA A 81 10.30 -3.90 -30.00
CA ALA A 81 11.03 -5.11 -29.61
C ALA A 81 11.25 -6.03 -30.82
N THR A 82 12.44 -6.63 -30.93
CA THR A 82 12.73 -7.65 -31.95
C THR A 82 12.20 -9.02 -31.53
N ASP A 83 11.99 -9.93 -32.49
CA ASP A 83 11.55 -11.31 -32.20
C ASP A 83 12.49 -12.05 -31.25
N GLU A 84 13.79 -11.77 -31.34
CA GLU A 84 14.79 -12.33 -30.40
C GLU A 84 14.59 -11.81 -28.97
N GLN A 85 14.28 -10.52 -28.80
CA GLN A 85 14.02 -9.91 -27.49
C GLN A 85 12.71 -10.44 -26.89
N LEU A 86 11.71 -10.70 -27.72
CA LEU A 86 10.45 -11.34 -27.32
C LEU A 86 10.68 -12.79 -26.87
N ALA A 87 11.49 -13.57 -27.60
CA ALA A 87 11.83 -14.95 -27.24
C ALA A 87 12.59 -15.05 -25.90
N ILE A 88 13.49 -14.10 -25.62
CA ILE A 88 14.19 -14.02 -24.33
C ILE A 88 13.19 -13.75 -23.20
N LEU A 89 12.23 -12.87 -23.43
CA LEU A 89 11.19 -12.55 -22.44
C LEU A 89 10.30 -13.77 -22.17
N GLU A 90 9.88 -14.49 -23.21
CA GLU A 90 9.11 -15.72 -23.10
C GLU A 90 9.88 -16.82 -22.35
N SER A 91 11.18 -16.98 -22.60
CA SER A 91 12.03 -17.92 -21.85
C SER A 91 12.12 -17.56 -20.36
N LEU A 92 12.20 -16.26 -20.04
CA LEU A 92 12.32 -15.77 -18.66
C LEU A 92 11.00 -15.89 -17.87
N PHE A 93 9.86 -15.62 -18.51
CA PHE A 93 8.55 -15.53 -17.85
C PHE A 93 7.58 -16.67 -18.18
N GLY A 94 7.86 -17.50 -19.17
CA GLY A 94 7.02 -18.63 -19.58
C GLY A 94 6.62 -19.56 -18.42
N PRO A 95 7.55 -19.96 -17.52
CA PRO A 95 7.21 -20.76 -16.34
C PRO A 95 6.34 -20.03 -15.31
N LEU A 96 6.32 -18.69 -15.31
CA LEU A 96 5.55 -17.84 -14.39
C LEU A 96 4.17 -17.46 -14.95
N ALA A 97 3.98 -17.49 -16.26
CA ALA A 97 2.73 -17.13 -16.93
C ALA A 97 1.68 -18.28 -16.93
N GLY A 98 2.03 -19.46 -16.42
CA GLY A 98 1.11 -20.61 -16.31
C GLY A 98 0.20 -20.54 -15.08
N SER A 99 -1.11 -20.53 -15.32
CA SER A 99 -2.26 -20.59 -14.37
C SER A 99 -2.86 -19.25 -13.89
N GLY A 100 -3.47 -18.52 -14.83
CA GLY A 100 -4.54 -17.56 -14.52
C GLY A 100 -5.81 -18.00 -15.23
N ASP A 101 -6.58 -18.92 -14.64
CA ASP A 101 -7.95 -19.20 -15.05
C ASP A 101 -8.85 -18.02 -14.61
N ASP A 102 -8.76 -16.92 -15.34
CA ASP A 102 -9.57 -15.72 -15.11
C ASP A 102 -10.84 -15.77 -15.99
N ASP A 103 -11.53 -16.91 -16.03
CA ASP A 103 -12.87 -16.99 -16.58
C ASP A 103 -13.88 -16.35 -15.61
N ARG A 104 -13.98 -15.02 -15.64
CA ARG A 104 -15.21 -14.29 -15.25
C ARG A 104 -15.41 -13.06 -16.11
N SER A 105 -15.97 -13.30 -17.29
CA SER A 105 -16.71 -12.30 -18.04
C SER A 105 -17.89 -11.80 -17.20
N ASN A 106 -17.85 -10.56 -16.73
CA ASN A 106 -19.06 -9.87 -16.23
C ASN A 106 -19.22 -8.51 -16.94
N PRO A 107 -19.81 -8.47 -18.14
CA PRO A 107 -20.28 -7.23 -18.72
C PRO A 107 -21.68 -6.95 -18.15
N ARG A 108 -21.75 -6.22 -17.04
CA ARG A 108 -23.03 -5.77 -16.48
C ARG A 108 -23.20 -4.26 -16.62
N GLY A 109 -23.91 -3.90 -17.68
CA GLY A 109 -25.00 -2.93 -17.64
C GLY A 109 -24.59 -1.46 -17.64
N GLU A 110 -24.55 -0.90 -18.85
CA GLU A 110 -24.83 0.51 -19.09
C GLU A 110 -26.18 0.88 -18.47
N GLY A 111 -26.22 2.04 -17.83
CA GLY A 111 -27.39 2.61 -17.18
C GLY A 111 -27.23 4.11 -17.13
N GLU A 112 -27.29 4.73 -18.30
CA GLU A 112 -27.63 6.14 -18.44
C GLU A 112 -29.01 6.35 -17.81
N ALA A 113 -29.09 7.29 -16.86
CA ALA A 113 -30.34 7.89 -16.44
C ALA A 113 -30.07 9.38 -16.23
N GLU A 114 -30.17 10.09 -17.34
CA GLU A 114 -30.47 11.52 -17.40
C GLU A 114 -31.87 11.75 -16.81
N SER A 115 -31.96 12.59 -15.78
CA SER A 115 -33.14 13.41 -15.42
C SER A 115 -32.73 14.43 -14.36
#